data_AF-A0A0F8Y9T2-F1
#
_entry.id   AF-A0A0F8Y9T2-F1
#
_cell.length_a   1.000
_cell.length_b   1.000
_cell.length_c   1.000
_cell.angle_alpha   90.00
_cell.angle_beta   90.00
_cell.angle_gamma   90.00
#
_symmetry.space_group_name_H-M   'P 1'
#
loop_
_entity.id
_entity.type
_entity.pdbx_description
1 polymer ?
#
loop_
_entity_poly.entity_id
_entity_poly.type
_entity_poly.pdbx_seq_one_letter_code
_entity_poly.pdbx_strand_id
1 'polypeptide(L)'
;MLEPKSSAAIDFLKQWEPEGPWVLSAIAVDQKDMKTATFYPGGKKAKKWLDKYNGKWNLYFHVNRPMRDLEKKAERQDIKEITWLHIDIDPRAGEDLDKERERALNLLVEPPEGVPKPTVIIFSGGGYQGFWKLEDPIPVNGDLVKAEDAKRYNIQLEIVFGGDSCHNIDRIMRLPGTINLPTKTKIKKGRKPILAELLEFEPDRIYPVSTFTKAPEVQASEPGALPGGKVDVQISGNIKRLTDIDELDEMAGDNGPIPDQTKVL
;
A
#
# COMPACT_ATOMS: atom_id res chain seq x y z
N MET A 1 -2.31 21.55 -21.00
CA MET A 1 -1.43 21.08 -19.90
C MET A 1 -2.31 20.46 -18.83
N LEU A 2 -1.84 19.46 -18.09
CA LEU A 2 -2.60 18.95 -16.94
C LEU A 2 -2.67 20.04 -15.87
N GLU A 3 -3.88 20.33 -15.40
CA GLU A 3 -4.09 21.36 -14.37
C GLU A 3 -4.08 20.73 -12.97
N PRO A 4 -3.24 21.24 -12.05
CA PRO A 4 -3.26 20.79 -10.67
C PRO A 4 -4.58 21.17 -9.98
N LYS A 5 -5.17 20.23 -9.23
CA LYS A 5 -6.46 20.42 -8.54
C LYS A 5 -6.29 20.44 -7.02
N SER A 6 -5.48 21.34 -6.48
CA SER A 6 -5.21 21.42 -5.03
C SER A 6 -6.47 21.60 -4.17
N SER A 7 -7.54 22.22 -4.70
CA SER A 7 -8.82 22.29 -3.97
C SER A 7 -9.44 20.91 -3.78
N ALA A 8 -9.43 20.04 -4.79
CA ALA A 8 -9.92 18.67 -4.68
C ALA A 8 -9.12 17.85 -3.65
N ALA A 9 -7.80 18.10 -3.56
CA ALA A 9 -6.97 17.50 -2.52
C ALA A 9 -7.39 17.94 -1.10
N ILE A 10 -7.75 19.22 -0.92
CA ILE A 10 -8.29 19.71 0.36
C ILE A 10 -9.65 19.09 0.67
N ASP A 11 -10.52 18.96 -0.31
CA ASP A 11 -11.84 18.37 -0.12
C ASP A 11 -11.76 16.88 0.24
N PHE A 12 -10.81 16.15 -0.34
CA PHE A 12 -10.46 14.80 0.08
C PHE A 12 -9.98 14.77 1.54
N LEU A 13 -9.02 15.61 1.93
CA LEU A 13 -8.46 15.60 3.29
C LEU A 13 -9.51 15.91 4.37
N LYS A 14 -10.47 16.80 4.08
CA LYS A 14 -11.60 17.09 4.96
C LYS A 14 -12.53 15.91 5.17
N GLN A 15 -12.66 15.02 4.18
CA GLN A 15 -13.46 13.80 4.31
C GLN A 15 -12.64 12.67 4.95
N TRP A 16 -11.37 12.55 4.60
CA TRP A 16 -10.45 11.54 5.09
C TRP A 16 -10.25 11.64 6.62
N GLU A 17 -9.94 12.83 7.11
CA GLU A 17 -9.66 13.11 8.51
C GLU A 17 -10.20 14.51 8.85
N PRO A 18 -11.51 14.64 9.19
CA PRO A 18 -12.19 15.93 9.31
C PRO A 18 -11.57 16.89 10.33
N GLU A 19 -10.95 16.36 11.38
CA GLU A 19 -10.32 17.12 12.46
C GLU A 19 -8.79 17.27 12.27
N GLY A 20 -8.23 16.63 11.24
CA GLY A 20 -6.79 16.45 11.12
C GLY A 20 -6.20 15.51 12.18
N PRO A 21 -4.87 15.47 12.33
CA PRO A 21 -3.88 16.20 11.52
C PRO A 21 -3.77 15.67 10.09
N TRP A 22 -3.45 16.56 9.14
CA TRP A 22 -3.06 16.20 7.77
C TRP A 22 -1.55 16.33 7.62
N VAL A 23 -0.83 15.20 7.71
CA VAL A 23 0.61 15.18 7.42
C VAL A 23 0.81 15.01 5.93
N LEU A 24 1.39 16.02 5.29
CA LEU A 24 1.60 16.05 3.85
C LEU A 24 3.09 16.03 3.53
N SER A 25 3.47 15.25 2.52
CA SER A 25 4.85 15.15 2.04
C SER A 25 4.95 15.51 0.56
N ALA A 26 5.90 16.38 0.23
CA ALA A 26 6.28 16.73 -1.13
C ALA A 26 7.65 16.12 -1.40
N ILE A 27 7.76 15.30 -2.45
CA ILE A 27 9.02 14.66 -2.87
C ILE A 27 9.41 15.19 -4.24
N ALA A 28 10.65 15.69 -4.36
CA ALA A 28 11.19 16.18 -5.62
C ALA A 28 11.19 15.07 -6.68
N VAL A 29 11.03 15.44 -7.97
CA VAL A 29 10.94 14.47 -9.07
C VAL A 29 12.23 13.64 -9.22
N ASP A 30 13.38 14.20 -8.84
CA ASP A 30 14.68 13.52 -8.80
C ASP A 30 14.93 12.75 -7.50
N GLN A 31 13.97 12.79 -6.57
CA GLN A 31 13.97 12.11 -5.27
C GLN A 31 15.10 12.54 -4.32
N LYS A 32 15.72 13.70 -4.56
CA LYS A 32 16.84 14.19 -3.73
C LYS A 32 16.42 15.03 -2.53
N ASP A 33 15.19 15.51 -2.52
CA ASP A 33 14.67 16.34 -1.44
C ASP A 33 13.22 15.98 -1.13
N MET A 34 12.84 16.16 0.13
CA MET A 34 11.51 15.92 0.65
C MET A 34 11.18 17.00 1.68
N LYS A 35 9.97 17.53 1.59
CA LYS A 35 9.40 18.46 2.57
C LYS A 35 8.16 17.83 3.17
N THR A 36 8.11 17.71 4.49
CA THR A 36 6.93 17.24 5.21
C THR A 36 6.44 18.35 6.13
N ALA A 37 5.13 18.50 6.24
CA ALA A 37 4.52 19.44 7.18
C ALA A 37 3.16 18.92 7.60
N THR A 38 2.76 19.29 8.82
CA THR A 38 1.44 18.97 9.36
C THR A 38 0.51 20.17 9.24
N PHE A 39 -0.73 19.90 8.84
CA PHE A 39 -1.77 20.90 8.70
C PHE A 39 -3.05 20.45 9.41
N TYR A 40 -3.93 21.40 9.64
CA TYR A 40 -5.22 21.18 10.26
C TYR A 40 -6.34 21.78 9.38
N PRO A 41 -7.59 21.35 9.61
CA PRO A 41 -8.77 21.96 9.01
C PRO A 41 -8.74 23.49 9.21
N GLY A 42 -8.99 24.22 8.13
CA GLY A 42 -8.75 25.68 8.05
C GLY A 42 -8.13 26.11 6.71
N GLY A 43 -7.62 25.14 5.94
CA GLY A 43 -7.49 25.14 4.48
C GLY A 43 -6.50 26.13 3.85
N LYS A 44 -6.31 27.33 4.38
CA LYS A 44 -5.50 28.37 3.75
C LYS A 44 -4.01 28.04 3.74
N LYS A 45 -3.47 27.52 4.85
CA LYS A 45 -2.06 27.11 4.94
C LYS A 45 -1.79 25.84 4.13
N ALA A 46 -2.63 24.82 4.30
CA ALA A 46 -2.54 23.57 3.57
C ALA A 46 -2.64 23.78 2.05
N LYS A 47 -3.66 24.51 1.58
CA LYS A 47 -3.84 24.80 0.15
C LYS A 47 -2.68 25.59 -0.42
N LYS A 48 -2.20 26.63 0.28
CA LYS A 48 -1.02 27.40 -0.17
C LYS A 48 0.23 26.51 -0.28
N TRP A 49 0.41 25.56 0.64
CA TRP A 49 1.50 24.59 0.58
C TRP A 49 1.33 23.63 -0.60
N LEU A 50 0.12 23.12 -0.84
CA LEU A 50 -0.19 22.29 -2.01
C LEU A 50 0.07 23.05 -3.32
N ASP A 51 -0.45 24.27 -3.47
CA ASP A 51 -0.27 25.10 -4.66
C ASP A 51 1.22 25.42 -4.94
N LYS A 52 2.05 25.47 -3.90
CA LYS A 52 3.50 25.67 -4.05
C LYS A 52 4.17 24.49 -4.77
N TYR A 53 3.74 23.27 -4.48
CA TYR A 53 4.42 22.03 -4.91
C TYR A 53 3.69 21.24 -6.00
N ASN A 54 2.36 21.33 -6.08
CA ASN A 54 1.55 20.55 -7.02
C ASN A 54 1.93 20.90 -8.48
N GLY A 55 2.13 19.88 -9.31
CA GLY A 55 2.66 20.04 -10.67
C GLY A 55 4.17 20.29 -10.76
N LYS A 56 4.87 20.39 -9.62
CA LYS A 56 6.35 20.50 -9.56
C LYS A 56 7.00 19.34 -8.83
N TRP A 57 6.35 18.86 -7.76
CA TRP A 57 6.81 17.81 -6.87
C TRP A 57 5.67 16.80 -6.68
N ASN A 58 6.02 15.57 -6.33
CA ASN A 58 5.06 14.52 -6.04
C ASN A 58 4.50 14.68 -4.63
N LEU A 59 3.17 14.74 -4.51
CA LEU A 59 2.48 15.01 -3.25
C LEU A 59 1.81 13.76 -2.68
N TYR A 60 1.95 13.61 -1.36
CA TYR A 60 1.48 12.47 -0.60
C TYR A 60 0.83 12.93 0.71
N PHE A 61 -0.05 12.09 1.25
CA PHE A 61 -0.60 12.23 2.60
C PHE A 61 -0.23 11.01 3.43
N HIS A 62 -0.11 11.18 4.74
CA HIS A 62 0.09 10.09 5.68
C HIS A 62 -1.23 9.39 5.99
N VAL A 63 -1.25 8.06 5.93
CA VAL A 63 -2.49 7.26 6.04
C VAL A 63 -3.01 7.22 7.47
N ASN A 64 -2.16 6.84 8.42
CA ASN A 64 -2.53 6.63 9.82
C ASN A 64 -2.19 7.83 10.71
N ARG A 65 -2.78 7.89 11.90
CA ARG A 65 -2.65 9.07 12.76
C ARG A 65 -1.32 9.08 13.52
N PRO A 66 -0.49 10.15 13.41
CA PRO A 66 0.72 10.29 14.21
C PRO A 66 0.39 10.73 15.65
N MET A 67 1.35 10.55 16.58
CA MET A 67 1.23 11.01 17.97
C MET A 67 1.38 12.53 18.13
N ARG A 68 1.98 13.20 17.15
CA ARG A 68 2.33 14.62 17.18
C ARG A 68 2.44 15.18 15.77
N ASP A 69 2.51 16.50 15.68
CA ASP A 69 2.85 17.18 14.43
C ASP A 69 4.25 16.76 13.95
N LEU A 70 4.35 16.51 12.65
CA LEU A 70 5.55 16.09 11.95
C LEU A 70 6.00 17.12 10.92
N GLU A 71 7.32 17.33 10.87
CA GLU A 71 8.04 18.12 9.85
C GLU A 71 8.95 17.24 8.98
N LYS A 72 8.99 15.94 9.27
CA LYS A 72 9.70 14.91 8.53
C LYS A 72 8.75 13.75 8.27
N LYS A 73 9.10 12.86 7.33
CA LYS A 73 8.33 11.64 7.11
C LYS A 73 8.27 10.84 8.42
N ALA A 74 7.08 10.35 8.75
CA ALA A 74 6.89 9.52 9.93
C ALA A 74 7.69 8.23 9.83
N GLU A 75 8.09 7.73 10.99
CA GLU A 75 8.51 6.35 11.17
C GLU A 75 7.44 5.59 11.98
N ARG A 76 7.53 4.26 12.02
CA ARG A 76 6.59 3.42 12.81
C ARG A 76 6.44 3.87 14.27
N GLN A 77 7.51 4.42 14.85
CA GLN A 77 7.51 4.92 16.23
C GLN A 77 6.77 6.25 16.40
N ASP A 78 6.44 6.96 15.33
CA ASP A 78 5.65 8.19 15.40
C ASP A 78 4.14 7.93 15.37
N ILE A 79 3.72 6.69 15.08
CA ILE A 79 2.30 6.36 14.87
C ILE A 79 1.59 6.20 16.21
N LYS A 80 0.46 6.88 16.35
CA LYS A 80 -0.43 6.77 17.51
C LYS A 80 -1.34 5.56 17.36
N GLU A 81 -2.04 5.51 16.23
CA GLU A 81 -3.10 4.54 15.99
C GLU A 81 -3.27 4.31 14.50
N ILE A 82 -3.65 3.07 14.16
CA ILE A 82 -4.00 2.69 12.81
C ILE A 82 -5.50 2.89 12.67
N THR A 83 -5.87 3.86 11.84
CA THR A 83 -7.26 4.21 11.53
C THR A 83 -7.70 3.61 10.21
N TRP A 84 -6.74 3.24 9.36
CA TRP A 84 -6.98 2.70 8.02
C TRP A 84 -6.07 1.52 7.71
N LEU A 85 -6.64 0.48 7.11
CA LEU A 85 -5.90 -0.52 6.34
C LEU A 85 -5.76 -0.06 4.89
N HIS A 86 -4.74 -0.52 4.19
CA HIS A 86 -4.46 -0.05 2.83
C HIS A 86 -3.65 -1.04 1.99
N ILE A 87 -3.79 -0.89 0.67
CA ILE A 87 -2.97 -1.55 -0.35
C ILE A 87 -2.63 -0.59 -1.50
N ASP A 88 -1.59 -0.93 -2.26
CA ASP A 88 -1.22 -0.31 -3.54
C ASP A 88 -1.13 -1.43 -4.59
N ILE A 89 -1.73 -1.24 -5.76
CA ILE A 89 -1.73 -2.22 -6.85
C ILE A 89 -1.24 -1.51 -8.11
N ASP A 90 0.06 -1.60 -8.38
CA ASP A 90 0.64 -1.10 -9.63
C ASP A 90 0.51 -2.13 -10.78
N PRO A 91 0.55 -1.65 -12.04
CA PRO A 91 0.69 -2.50 -13.20
C PRO A 91 1.95 -3.35 -13.15
N ARG A 92 1.81 -4.65 -13.44
CA ARG A 92 2.95 -5.58 -13.50
C ARG A 92 3.95 -5.17 -14.58
N ALA A 93 5.24 -5.41 -14.30
CA ALA A 93 6.30 -5.00 -15.21
C ALA A 93 6.28 -5.82 -16.51
N GLY A 94 6.30 -5.15 -17.66
CA GLY A 94 6.31 -5.80 -18.98
C GLY A 94 4.92 -6.07 -19.56
N GLU A 95 3.87 -5.93 -18.74
CA GLU A 95 2.48 -6.10 -19.19
C GLU A 95 1.91 -4.83 -19.82
N ASP A 96 0.81 -4.99 -20.56
CA ASP A 96 0.06 -3.86 -21.11
C ASP A 96 -0.53 -2.99 -19.98
N LEU A 97 -0.26 -1.68 -20.07
CA LEU A 97 -0.60 -0.75 -19.00
C LEU A 97 -2.10 -0.62 -18.77
N ASP A 98 -2.88 -0.54 -19.85
CA ASP A 98 -4.31 -0.25 -19.73
C ASP A 98 -5.06 -1.49 -19.24
N LYS A 99 -4.69 -2.69 -19.72
CA LYS A 99 -5.20 -3.96 -19.18
C LYS A 99 -4.87 -4.15 -17.71
N GLU A 100 -3.64 -3.84 -17.30
CA GLU A 100 -3.25 -3.98 -15.90
C GLU A 100 -3.95 -2.98 -14.98
N ARG A 101 -4.25 -1.78 -15.48
CA ARG A 101 -5.07 -0.82 -14.75
C ARG A 101 -6.51 -1.31 -14.62
N GLU A 102 -7.09 -1.86 -15.68
CA GLU A 102 -8.42 -2.46 -15.62
C GLU A 102 -8.47 -3.60 -14.60
N ARG A 103 -7.49 -4.52 -14.64
CA ARG A 103 -7.33 -5.60 -13.65
C ARG A 103 -7.26 -5.06 -12.23
N ALA A 104 -6.38 -4.10 -11.97
CA ALA A 104 -6.16 -3.55 -10.64
C ALA A 104 -7.40 -2.82 -10.10
N LEU A 105 -8.13 -2.09 -10.96
CA LEU A 105 -9.39 -1.47 -10.57
C LEU A 105 -10.48 -2.51 -10.29
N ASN A 106 -10.61 -3.54 -11.13
CA ASN A 106 -11.59 -4.61 -10.94
C ASN A 106 -11.38 -5.35 -9.61
N LEU A 107 -10.13 -5.56 -9.19
CA LEU A 107 -9.85 -6.13 -7.87
C LEU A 107 -10.34 -5.26 -6.71
N LEU A 108 -10.47 -3.94 -6.87
CA LEU A 108 -10.98 -3.05 -5.82
C LEU A 108 -12.51 -2.91 -5.89
N VAL A 109 -13.08 -2.93 -7.10
CA VAL A 109 -14.53 -2.82 -7.32
C VAL A 109 -15.23 -4.13 -6.95
N GLU A 110 -14.62 -5.27 -7.29
CA GLU A 110 -15.06 -6.63 -6.96
C GLU A 110 -13.91 -7.37 -6.24
N PRO A 111 -13.75 -7.15 -4.91
CA PRO A 111 -12.67 -7.74 -4.15
C PRO A 111 -12.67 -9.27 -4.13
N PRO A 112 -11.50 -9.89 -3.93
CA PRO A 112 -11.42 -11.31 -3.63
C PRO A 112 -12.30 -11.71 -2.44
N GLU A 113 -12.74 -12.97 -2.45
CA GLU A 113 -13.58 -13.53 -1.39
C GLU A 113 -12.97 -13.31 0.00
N GLY A 114 -13.82 -12.96 0.96
CA GLY A 114 -13.40 -12.71 2.35
C GLY A 114 -12.87 -11.30 2.61
N VAL A 115 -12.83 -10.41 1.62
CA VAL A 115 -12.48 -8.99 1.82
C VAL A 115 -13.65 -8.09 1.38
N PRO A 116 -14.10 -7.14 2.21
CA PRO A 116 -15.16 -6.21 1.82
C PRO A 116 -14.65 -5.16 0.83
N LYS A 117 -15.56 -4.45 0.15
CA LYS A 117 -15.20 -3.33 -0.75
C LYS A 117 -14.46 -2.21 0.02
N PRO A 118 -13.44 -1.57 -0.57
CA PRO A 118 -12.75 -0.46 0.06
C PRO A 118 -13.71 0.69 0.42
N THR A 119 -13.36 1.45 1.46
CA THR A 119 -14.00 2.74 1.77
C THR A 119 -13.59 3.80 0.77
N VAL A 120 -12.33 3.77 0.32
CA VAL A 120 -11.76 4.75 -0.62
C VAL A 120 -10.98 4.02 -1.71
N ILE A 121 -11.15 4.47 -2.95
CA ILE A 121 -10.34 4.07 -4.11
C ILE A 121 -9.71 5.31 -4.73
N ILE A 122 -8.38 5.31 -4.81
CA ILE A 122 -7.59 6.38 -5.45
C ILE A 122 -6.86 5.80 -6.66
N PHE A 123 -7.01 6.45 -7.81
CA PHE A 123 -6.09 6.26 -8.92
C PHE A 123 -4.83 7.09 -8.66
N SER A 124 -3.68 6.42 -8.48
CA SER A 124 -2.41 7.09 -8.14
C SER A 124 -1.71 7.70 -9.36
N GLY A 125 -2.23 7.43 -10.56
CA GLY A 125 -1.60 7.70 -11.85
C GLY A 125 -0.82 6.52 -12.42
N GLY A 126 -0.34 5.62 -11.56
CA GLY A 126 0.35 4.37 -11.93
C GLY A 126 -0.66 3.24 -12.02
N GLY A 127 -1.09 2.77 -10.85
CA GLY A 127 -2.24 1.92 -10.61
C GLY A 127 -3.17 2.50 -9.55
N TYR A 128 -3.63 1.68 -8.62
CA TYR A 128 -4.71 2.03 -7.69
C TYR A 128 -4.38 1.74 -6.24
N GLN A 129 -4.94 2.56 -5.37
CA GLN A 129 -4.78 2.48 -3.93
C GLN A 129 -6.16 2.24 -3.31
N GLY A 130 -6.26 1.19 -2.51
CA GLY A 130 -7.47 0.83 -1.77
C GLY A 130 -7.28 1.09 -0.28
N PHE A 131 -8.31 1.62 0.39
CA PHE A 131 -8.28 1.91 1.81
C PHE A 131 -9.55 1.46 2.50
N TRP A 132 -9.43 0.90 3.70
CA TRP A 132 -10.54 0.48 4.54
C TRP A 132 -10.48 1.21 5.88
N LYS A 133 -11.53 1.97 6.19
CA LYS A 133 -11.65 2.66 7.47
C LYS A 133 -12.01 1.67 8.57
N LEU A 134 -11.27 1.71 9.66
CA LEU A 134 -11.59 0.91 10.84
C LEU A 134 -12.64 1.61 11.71
N GLU A 135 -13.59 0.83 12.22
CA GLU A 135 -14.57 1.27 13.22
C GLU A 135 -13.87 1.71 14.50
N ASP A 136 -13.06 0.81 15.06
CA ASP A 136 -12.19 1.07 16.20
C ASP A 136 -10.73 1.13 15.73
N PRO A 137 -10.05 2.29 15.88
CA PRO A 137 -8.63 2.40 15.59
C PRO A 137 -7.78 1.46 16.47
N ILE A 138 -6.70 0.92 15.91
CA ILE A 138 -5.76 0.06 16.65
C ILE A 138 -4.68 0.95 17.29
N PRO A 139 -4.66 1.13 18.62
CA PRO A 139 -3.65 1.96 19.28
C PRO A 139 -2.29 1.25 19.30
N VAL A 140 -1.27 1.90 18.73
CA VAL A 140 0.12 1.41 18.74
C VAL A 140 1.04 2.29 19.58
N ASN A 141 0.81 3.61 19.61
CA ASN A 141 1.54 4.59 20.43
C ASN A 141 3.08 4.44 20.35
N GLY A 142 3.60 4.22 19.15
CA GLY A 142 5.03 4.03 18.89
C GLY A 142 5.61 2.68 19.35
N ASP A 143 4.80 1.78 19.90
CA ASP A 143 5.22 0.42 20.28
C ASP A 143 5.48 -0.42 19.02
N LEU A 144 6.75 -0.81 18.85
CA LEU A 144 7.19 -1.55 17.67
C LEU A 144 6.59 -2.96 17.58
N VAL A 145 6.29 -3.61 18.70
CA VAL A 145 5.68 -4.95 18.71
C VAL A 145 4.24 -4.85 18.23
N LYS A 146 3.48 -3.87 18.75
CA LYS A 146 2.10 -3.61 18.28
C LYS A 146 2.08 -3.15 16.83
N ALA A 147 3.03 -2.31 16.43
CA ALA A 147 3.17 -1.85 15.06
C ALA A 147 3.44 -3.02 14.09
N GLU A 148 4.33 -3.92 14.47
CA GLU A 148 4.67 -5.12 13.69
C GLU A 148 3.48 -6.08 13.58
N ASP A 149 2.78 -6.31 14.69
CA ASP A 149 1.59 -7.15 14.71
C ASP A 149 0.45 -6.56 13.85
N ALA A 150 0.20 -5.26 13.95
CA ALA A 150 -0.89 -4.63 13.23
C ALA A 150 -0.61 -4.47 11.72
N LYS A 151 0.65 -4.33 11.29
CA LYS A 151 0.99 -4.28 9.85
C LYS A 151 0.60 -5.57 9.11
N ARG A 152 0.47 -6.69 9.82
CA ARG A 152 0.10 -8.01 9.26
C ARG A 152 -1.27 -8.01 8.59
N TYR A 153 -2.17 -7.10 8.97
CA TYR A 153 -3.43 -6.91 8.25
C TYR A 153 -3.18 -6.43 6.81
N ASN A 154 -2.31 -5.43 6.62
CA ASN A 154 -1.95 -4.96 5.28
C ASN A 154 -1.15 -6.01 4.50
N ILE A 155 -0.29 -6.80 5.16
CA ILE A 155 0.40 -7.92 4.49
C ILE A 155 -0.62 -8.93 3.96
N GLN A 156 -1.65 -9.28 4.74
CA GLN A 156 -2.67 -10.21 4.27
C GLN A 156 -3.43 -9.64 3.06
N LEU A 157 -3.79 -8.36 3.11
CA LEU A 157 -4.43 -7.69 1.97
C LEU A 157 -3.50 -7.64 0.76
N GLU A 158 -2.21 -7.34 0.94
CA GLU A 158 -1.20 -7.40 -0.13
C GLU A 158 -1.17 -8.78 -0.79
N ILE A 159 -1.14 -9.86 -0.01
CA ILE A 159 -1.16 -11.24 -0.53
C ILE A 159 -2.43 -11.53 -1.30
N VAL A 160 -3.60 -11.22 -0.72
CA VAL A 160 -4.92 -11.53 -1.30
C VAL A 160 -5.14 -10.79 -2.62
N PHE A 161 -4.67 -9.55 -2.73
CA PHE A 161 -4.84 -8.74 -3.94
C PHE A 161 -3.68 -8.91 -4.94
N GLY A 162 -2.60 -9.59 -4.56
CA GLY A 162 -1.34 -9.55 -5.31
C GLY A 162 -0.81 -8.11 -5.47
N GLY A 163 -0.92 -7.33 -4.39
CA GLY A 163 -0.50 -5.93 -4.33
C GLY A 163 0.99 -5.74 -4.14
N ASP A 164 1.42 -4.48 -4.12
CA ASP A 164 2.80 -4.10 -3.88
C ASP A 164 3.14 -4.06 -2.38
N SER A 165 4.43 -4.18 -2.08
CA SER A 165 4.97 -4.14 -0.71
C SER A 165 4.88 -2.77 -0.05
N CYS A 166 3.68 -2.43 0.40
CA CYS A 166 3.29 -1.16 0.99
C CYS A 166 2.67 -1.31 2.38
N HIS A 167 2.81 -2.47 3.02
CA HIS A 167 2.10 -2.84 4.25
C HIS A 167 2.47 -2.06 5.53
N ASN A 168 3.50 -1.21 5.50
CA ASN A 168 4.01 -0.51 6.67
C ASN A 168 2.98 0.50 7.25
N ILE A 169 2.89 0.63 8.57
CA ILE A 169 1.82 1.43 9.21
C ILE A 169 2.03 2.95 9.10
N ASP A 170 3.27 3.38 8.86
CA ASP A 170 3.74 4.75 8.65
C ASP A 170 3.73 5.14 7.16
N ARG A 171 2.81 4.55 6.39
CA ARG A 171 2.75 4.74 4.95
C ARG A 171 2.28 6.14 4.59
N ILE A 172 2.97 6.71 3.59
CA ILE A 172 2.47 7.85 2.82
C ILE A 172 1.94 7.36 1.48
N MET A 173 0.77 7.87 1.07
CA MET A 173 0.05 7.45 -0.14
C MET A 173 -0.26 8.64 -1.03
N ARG A 174 -0.60 8.38 -2.30
CA ARG A 174 -0.72 9.44 -3.30
C ARG A 174 -1.90 10.33 -2.94
N LEU A 175 -1.68 11.64 -2.88
CA LEU A 175 -2.77 12.58 -2.60
C LEU A 175 -3.58 12.84 -3.89
N PRO A 176 -4.89 12.50 -3.95
CA PRO A 176 -5.74 12.79 -5.10
C PRO A 176 -5.87 14.30 -5.32
N GLY A 177 -6.13 14.73 -6.55
CA GLY A 177 -6.12 16.15 -6.96
C GLY A 177 -4.72 16.71 -7.23
N THR A 178 -3.69 15.85 -7.21
CA THR A 178 -2.30 16.25 -7.47
C THR A 178 -1.70 15.54 -8.68
N ILE A 179 -0.75 16.19 -9.36
CA ILE A 179 -0.12 15.60 -10.55
C ILE A 179 0.98 14.63 -10.11
N ASN A 180 0.87 13.37 -10.52
CA ASN A 180 1.93 12.39 -10.46
C ASN A 180 2.96 12.69 -11.55
N LEU A 181 4.19 12.98 -11.14
CA LEU A 181 5.30 13.33 -12.02
C LEU A 181 6.27 12.14 -12.11
N PRO A 182 6.35 11.47 -13.27
CA PRO A 182 7.25 10.33 -13.44
C PRO A 182 8.72 10.76 -13.35
N THR A 183 9.55 9.89 -12.78
CA THR A 183 11.00 10.06 -12.81
C THR A 183 11.54 9.98 -14.23
N LYS A 184 12.77 10.44 -14.46
CA LYS A 184 13.45 10.31 -15.77
C LYS A 184 13.42 8.87 -16.31
N THR A 185 13.61 7.88 -15.42
CA THR A 185 13.54 6.46 -15.78
C THR A 185 12.14 6.04 -16.22
N LYS A 186 11.08 6.49 -15.52
CA LYS A 186 9.68 6.22 -15.90
C LYS A 186 9.30 6.92 -17.21
N ILE A 187 9.80 8.13 -17.47
CA ILE A 187 9.60 8.86 -18.73
C ILE A 187 10.19 8.09 -19.92
N LYS A 188 11.41 7.54 -19.77
CA LYS A 188 12.04 6.70 -20.80
C LYS A 188 11.21 5.45 -21.12
N LYS A 189 10.41 4.96 -20.17
CA LYS A 189 9.45 3.86 -20.34
C LYS A 189 8.06 4.34 -20.81
N GLY A 190 7.95 5.54 -21.38
CA GLY A 190 6.72 6.09 -21.95
C GLY A 190 5.73 6.68 -20.94
N ARG A 191 6.03 6.69 -19.63
CA ARG A 191 5.13 7.28 -18.63
C ARG A 191 5.10 8.80 -18.77
N LYS A 192 3.92 9.38 -18.68
CA LYS A 192 3.67 10.82 -18.75
C LYS A 192 3.13 11.32 -17.40
N PRO A 193 3.26 12.62 -17.11
CA PRO A 193 2.52 13.23 -16.00
C PRO A 193 1.02 12.90 -16.11
N ILE A 194 0.39 12.64 -14.97
CA ILE A 194 -1.03 12.27 -14.90
C ILE A 194 -1.62 12.77 -13.59
N LEU A 195 -2.89 13.17 -13.60
CA LEU A 195 -3.59 13.57 -12.39
C LEU A 195 -3.91 12.32 -11.55
N ALA A 196 -3.60 12.36 -10.25
CA ALA A 196 -4.12 11.37 -9.32
C ALA A 196 -5.56 11.74 -8.95
N GLU A 197 -6.45 10.76 -8.95
CA GLU A 197 -7.91 10.97 -8.89
C GLU A 197 -8.53 10.16 -7.77
N LEU A 198 -9.46 10.78 -7.04
CA LEU A 198 -10.34 10.08 -6.14
C LEU A 198 -11.45 9.47 -6.99
N LEU A 199 -11.51 8.13 -7.05
CA LEU A 199 -12.53 7.43 -7.83
C LEU A 199 -13.77 7.12 -7.01
N GLU A 200 -13.57 6.72 -5.76
CA GLU A 200 -14.65 6.36 -4.87
C GLU A 200 -14.30 6.78 -3.44
N PHE A 201 -15.30 7.30 -2.73
CA PHE A 201 -15.26 7.51 -1.29
C PHE A 201 -16.67 7.24 -0.75
N GLU A 202 -16.85 6.08 -0.14
CA GLU A 202 -18.09 5.68 0.52
C GLU A 202 -17.92 5.80 2.04
N PRO A 203 -18.25 6.95 2.65
CA PRO A 203 -17.90 7.25 4.05
C PRO A 203 -18.56 6.31 5.07
N ASP A 204 -19.66 5.68 4.69
CA ASP A 204 -20.39 4.72 5.53
C ASP A 204 -19.78 3.32 5.53
N ARG A 205 -18.80 3.04 4.63
CA ARG A 205 -18.03 1.79 4.66
C ARG A 205 -16.97 1.87 5.76
N ILE A 206 -17.39 1.49 6.96
CA ILE A 206 -16.57 1.43 8.16
C ILE A 206 -16.61 -0.01 8.67
N TYR A 207 -15.46 -0.57 9.00
CA TYR A 207 -15.34 -2.00 9.27
C TYR A 207 -14.74 -2.30 10.65
N PRO A 208 -15.30 -3.22 11.43
CA PRO A 208 -14.59 -3.75 12.58
C PRO A 208 -13.36 -4.51 12.09
N VAL A 209 -12.25 -4.40 12.83
CA VAL A 209 -10.98 -5.04 12.45
C VAL A 209 -11.09 -6.57 12.32
N SER A 210 -12.05 -7.18 13.02
CA SER A 210 -12.36 -8.62 12.93
C SER A 210 -12.83 -9.08 11.55
N THR A 211 -13.23 -8.16 10.67
CA THR A 211 -13.52 -8.43 9.26
C THR A 211 -12.27 -8.85 8.49
N PHE A 212 -11.08 -8.46 8.97
CA PHE A 212 -9.82 -8.71 8.31
C PHE A 212 -9.03 -9.79 9.04
N THR A 213 -8.26 -10.56 8.28
CA THR A 213 -7.35 -11.56 8.83
C THR A 213 -5.92 -11.04 8.79
N LYS A 214 -5.12 -11.36 9.81
CA LYS A 214 -3.68 -11.07 9.79
C LYS A 214 -2.94 -12.13 9.00
N ALA A 215 -1.89 -11.74 8.30
CA ALA A 215 -0.93 -12.69 7.75
C ALA A 215 -0.26 -13.49 8.89
N PRO A 216 0.19 -14.74 8.66
CA PRO A 216 0.89 -15.52 9.67
C PRO A 216 2.12 -14.79 10.24
N GLU A 217 2.50 -15.12 11.48
CA GLU A 217 3.78 -14.66 12.02
C GLU A 217 4.91 -15.39 11.30
N VAL A 218 5.78 -14.63 10.65
CA VAL A 218 7.06 -15.18 10.21
C VAL A 218 7.96 -15.19 11.43
N GLN A 219 8.23 -16.37 11.99
CA GLN A 219 9.30 -16.50 12.99
C GLN A 219 10.60 -16.06 12.32
N ALA A 220 11.14 -14.91 12.74
CA ALA A 220 12.48 -14.53 12.36
C ALA A 220 13.42 -15.60 12.94
N SER A 221 13.99 -16.44 12.08
CA SER A 221 15.12 -17.29 12.46
C SER A 221 16.19 -16.38 13.08
N GLU A 222 16.65 -16.73 14.28
CA GLU A 222 17.66 -15.96 15.02
C GLU A 222 18.85 -15.60 14.10
N PRO A 223 19.42 -14.39 14.23
CA PRO A 223 20.58 -14.00 13.44
C PRO A 223 21.78 -14.85 13.86
N GLY A 224 21.99 -15.96 13.15
CA GLY A 224 23.02 -16.96 13.45
C GLY A 224 22.78 -18.35 12.86
N ALA A 225 21.58 -18.67 12.36
CA ALA A 225 21.34 -19.96 11.72
C ALA A 225 22.01 -20.05 10.33
N LEU A 226 22.93 -21.00 10.17
CA LEU A 226 23.57 -21.34 8.89
C LEU A 226 22.51 -21.72 7.83
N PRO A 227 22.78 -21.44 6.54
CA PRO A 227 21.82 -21.76 5.48
C PRO A 227 21.73 -23.28 5.32
N GLY A 228 20.58 -23.85 5.69
CA GLY A 228 20.33 -25.30 5.59
C GLY A 228 19.21 -25.87 6.47
N GLY A 229 18.63 -25.09 7.40
CA GLY A 229 17.51 -25.55 8.21
C GLY A 229 16.18 -25.53 7.44
N LYS A 230 15.59 -26.69 7.18
CA LYS A 230 14.19 -26.82 6.71
C LYS A 230 13.27 -26.07 7.67
N VAL A 231 12.58 -25.04 7.18
CA VAL A 231 11.52 -24.35 7.91
C VAL A 231 10.27 -25.22 7.81
N ASP A 232 9.84 -25.80 8.93
CA ASP A 232 8.64 -26.62 8.97
C ASP A 232 7.41 -25.71 9.13
N VAL A 233 6.81 -25.31 8.01
CA VAL A 233 5.57 -24.53 8.00
C VAL A 233 4.40 -25.48 8.26
N GLN A 234 3.79 -25.40 9.44
CA GLN A 234 2.51 -26.10 9.69
C GLN A 234 1.39 -25.42 8.90
N ILE A 235 1.06 -25.99 7.74
CA ILE A 235 -0.10 -25.62 6.93
C ILE A 235 -1.26 -26.52 7.36
N SER A 236 -2.33 -25.94 7.89
CA SER A 236 -3.57 -26.66 8.16
C SER A 236 -4.37 -26.86 6.87
N GLY A 237 -4.53 -28.12 6.46
CA GLY A 237 -5.62 -28.57 5.59
C GLY A 237 -5.28 -28.85 4.11
N ASN A 238 -5.16 -30.15 3.79
CA ASN A 238 -5.35 -30.81 2.49
C ASN A 238 -4.54 -30.36 1.27
N ILE A 239 -3.24 -30.14 1.42
CA ILE A 239 -2.29 -30.24 0.30
C ILE A 239 -1.32 -31.37 0.62
N LYS A 240 -1.23 -32.37 -0.27
CA LYS A 240 -0.29 -33.49 -0.15
C LYS A 240 1.13 -32.92 -0.19
N ARG A 241 1.88 -33.01 0.91
CA ARG A 241 3.31 -32.65 0.96
C ARG A 241 4.08 -33.68 0.14
N LEU A 242 4.85 -33.22 -0.84
CA LEU A 242 5.94 -34.01 -1.40
C LEU A 242 7.14 -33.84 -0.47
N THR A 243 7.67 -34.94 0.04
CA THR A 243 8.73 -34.93 1.06
C THR A 243 10.12 -35.05 0.47
N ASP A 244 10.21 -35.37 -0.83
CA ASP A 244 11.46 -35.52 -1.57
C ASP A 244 11.36 -34.94 -3.00
N ILE A 245 12.47 -34.43 -3.52
CA ILE A 245 12.57 -33.82 -4.86
C ILE A 245 12.39 -34.85 -5.98
N ASP A 246 12.64 -36.13 -5.66
CA ASP A 246 12.47 -37.26 -6.57
C ASP A 246 10.99 -37.62 -6.80
N GLU A 247 10.05 -37.14 -5.96
CA GLU A 247 8.61 -37.38 -6.15
C GLU A 247 7.99 -36.45 -7.22
N LEU A 248 8.71 -35.42 -7.69
CA LEU A 248 8.27 -34.54 -8.79
C LEU A 248 8.26 -35.24 -10.15
N ASP A 249 9.07 -36.29 -10.33
CA ASP A 249 9.19 -36.98 -11.61
C ASP A 249 8.05 -38.00 -11.83
N GLU A 250 7.37 -38.45 -10.76
CA GLU A 250 6.18 -39.31 -10.89
C GLU A 250 4.92 -38.53 -11.34
N MET A 251 4.89 -37.20 -11.18
CA MET A 251 3.76 -36.36 -11.65
C MET A 251 3.91 -35.85 -13.09
N ALA A 252 5.06 -36.08 -13.73
CA ALA A 252 5.35 -35.58 -15.09
C ALA A 252 4.67 -36.37 -16.22
N GLY A 253 4.17 -37.59 -15.94
CA GLY A 253 3.63 -38.47 -16.99
C GLY A 253 4.61 -38.66 -18.17
N ASP A 254 4.10 -38.93 -19.37
CA ASP A 254 4.88 -39.22 -20.60
C ASP A 254 5.80 -38.07 -21.11
N ASN A 255 5.91 -36.94 -20.40
CA ASN A 255 6.70 -35.79 -20.85
C ASN A 255 8.17 -35.77 -20.34
N GLY A 256 8.61 -36.82 -19.64
CA GLY A 256 9.99 -36.96 -19.19
C GLY A 256 10.35 -36.11 -17.95
N PRO A 257 11.51 -36.38 -17.32
CA PRO A 257 11.88 -35.81 -16.03
C PRO A 257 12.09 -34.30 -16.11
N ILE A 258 11.68 -33.59 -15.05
CA ILE A 258 11.77 -32.13 -15.01
C ILE A 258 13.25 -31.75 -14.79
N PRO A 259 13.82 -30.83 -15.61
CA PRO A 259 15.22 -30.43 -15.48
C PRO A 259 15.54 -29.86 -14.10
N ASP A 260 16.68 -30.28 -13.55
CA ASP A 260 17.14 -30.01 -12.19
C ASP A 260 17.23 -28.51 -11.85
N GLN A 261 17.44 -27.66 -12.87
CA GLN A 261 17.50 -26.20 -12.74
C GLN A 261 16.16 -25.54 -12.42
N THR A 262 15.06 -26.28 -12.55
CA THR A 262 13.68 -25.83 -12.27
C THR A 262 13.19 -26.30 -10.90
N LYS A 263 13.91 -27.22 -10.25
CA LYS A 263 13.59 -27.73 -8.91
C LYS A 263 14.27 -26.85 -7.87
N VAL A 264 13.62 -25.76 -7.47
CA VAL A 264 14.10 -24.89 -6.36
C VAL A 264 12.93 -24.68 -5.39
N LEU A 265 13.13 -25.10 -4.13
CA LEU A 265 12.23 -24.83 -3.00
C LEU A 265 12.27 -23.35 -2.60
#